data_AF-A0A9D8IYH4-F1
#
_entry.id   AF-A0A9D8IYH4-F1
#
_cell.length_a   1.000
_cell.length_b   1.000
_cell.length_c   1.000
_cell.angle_alpha   90.00
_cell.angle_beta   90.00
_cell.angle_gamma   90.00
#
_symmetry.space_group_name_H-M   'P 1'
#
loop_
_entity.id
_entity.type
_entity.pdbx_description
1 polymer ?
#
loop_
_entity_poly.entity_id
_entity_poly.type
_entity_poly.pdbx_seq_one_letter_code
_entity_poly.pdbx_strand_id
1 'polypeptide(L)'
;MEIRDMPRKKPIRLLRSLNLFGLDHLDPVILAALADERPLLLVAPHGTAKSELLNRLAAVLGLAHRHYNASLIAFDDLLGYPVPNASRD
;
A
#
# COMPACT_ATOMS: atom_id res chain seq x y z
N MET A 1 31.04 -3.29 33.26
CA MET A 1 30.24 -3.87 32.16
C MET A 1 30.08 -2.78 31.12
N GLU A 2 31.00 -2.73 30.15
CA GLU A 2 30.96 -1.71 29.09
C GLU A 2 29.89 -2.08 28.07
N ILE A 3 28.91 -1.19 27.88
CA ILE A 3 27.97 -1.27 26.77
C ILE A 3 28.77 -0.88 25.52
N ARG A 4 29.20 -1.87 24.75
CA ARG A 4 29.77 -1.64 23.41
C ARG A 4 28.73 -0.96 22.54
N ASP A 5 29.04 0.23 22.06
CA ASP A 5 28.22 0.94 21.08
C ASP A 5 28.24 0.14 19.77
N MET A 6 27.19 -0.63 19.50
CA MET A 6 27.05 -1.33 18.23
C MET A 6 26.83 -0.30 17.13
N PRO A 7 27.49 -0.45 15.95
CA PRO A 7 27.23 0.45 14.83
C PRO A 7 25.75 0.39 14.50
N ARG A 8 25.04 1.51 14.68
CA ARG A 8 23.63 1.61 14.31
C ARG A 8 23.53 1.34 12.81
N LYS A 9 22.92 0.22 12.42
CA LYS A 9 22.59 -0.06 11.02
C LYS A 9 21.83 1.16 10.49
N LYS A 10 22.31 1.74 9.38
CA LYS A 10 21.58 2.82 8.71
C LYS A 10 20.16 2.31 8.42
N PRO A 11 19.12 3.09 8.75
CA PRO A 11 17.75 2.69 8.44
C PRO A 11 17.65 2.45 6.93
N ILE A 12 17.00 1.34 6.58
CA ILE A 12 16.67 1.02 5.19
C ILE A 12 15.80 2.16 4.67
N ARG A 13 16.15 2.71 3.50
CA ARG A 13 15.34 3.71 2.81
C ARG A 13 14.51 3.03 1.73
N LEU A 14 13.47 2.31 2.17
CA LEU A 14 12.64 1.46 1.33
C LEU A 14 11.95 2.29 0.25
N LEU A 15 11.13 3.27 0.65
CA LEU A 15 10.34 4.04 -0.31
C LEU A 15 11.24 4.79 -1.30
N ARG A 16 12.40 5.28 -0.87
CA ARG A 16 13.39 5.86 -1.79
C ARG A 16 13.94 4.86 -2.80
N SER A 17 14.19 3.60 -2.42
CA SER A 17 14.59 2.55 -3.37
C SER A 17 13.50 2.24 -4.42
N LEU A 18 12.24 2.57 -4.10
CA LEU A 18 11.11 2.48 -5.04
C LEU A 18 10.97 3.75 -5.90
N ASN A 19 11.89 4.71 -5.83
CA ASN A 19 11.81 6.05 -6.44
C ASN A 19 10.70 6.95 -5.86
N LEU A 20 10.31 6.74 -4.60
CA LEU A 20 9.41 7.63 -3.85
C LEU A 20 10.23 8.55 -2.94
N PHE A 21 10.67 9.68 -3.48
CA PHE A 21 11.53 10.63 -2.77
C PHE A 21 10.74 11.48 -1.76
N GLY A 22 11.34 11.80 -0.62
CA GLY A 22 10.73 12.62 0.44
C GLY A 22 9.76 11.87 1.35
N LEU A 23 9.49 10.58 1.08
CA LEU A 23 8.58 9.74 1.86
C LEU A 23 9.29 8.79 2.84
N ASP A 24 10.62 8.89 3.00
CA ASP A 24 11.44 8.03 3.87
C ASP A 24 10.88 7.87 5.30
N HIS A 25 10.24 8.93 5.81
CA HIS A 25 9.63 8.93 7.14
C HIS A 25 8.44 7.97 7.30
N LEU A 26 7.85 7.50 6.18
CA LEU A 26 6.77 6.54 6.17
C LEU A 26 7.26 5.07 6.12
N ASP A 27 8.55 4.82 5.89
CA ASP A 27 9.10 3.46 5.81
C ASP A 27 8.66 2.56 6.99
N PRO A 28 8.73 2.99 8.28
CA PRO A 28 8.36 2.13 9.39
C PRO A 28 6.87 1.74 9.42
N VAL A 29 5.98 2.70 9.13
CA VAL A 29 4.52 2.44 9.18
C VAL A 29 4.05 1.60 8.00
N ILE A 30 4.63 1.82 6.82
CA ILE A 30 4.36 1.00 5.63
C ILE A 30 4.80 -0.44 5.89
N LEU A 31 6.03 -0.63 6.40
CA LEU A 31 6.54 -1.96 6.72
C LEU A 31 5.71 -2.67 7.80
N ALA A 32 5.35 -1.96 8.88
CA ALA A 32 4.54 -2.54 9.95
C ALA A 32 3.14 -2.98 9.45
N ALA A 33 2.47 -2.14 8.65
CA ALA A 33 1.16 -2.48 8.14
C ALA A 33 1.20 -3.62 7.12
N LEU A 34 2.23 -3.69 6.27
CA LEU A 34 2.42 -4.83 5.36
C LEU A 34 2.73 -6.11 6.13
N ALA A 35 3.54 -6.05 7.19
CA ALA A 35 3.90 -7.21 8.00
C ALA A 35 2.70 -7.77 8.80
N ASP A 36 1.83 -6.89 9.30
CA ASP A 36 0.64 -7.27 10.08
C ASP A 36 -0.62 -7.43 9.22
N GLU A 37 -0.53 -7.28 7.90
CA GLU A 37 -1.68 -7.25 6.97
C GLU A 37 -2.79 -6.27 7.38
N ARG A 38 -2.39 -5.14 7.97
CA ARG A 38 -3.33 -4.14 8.51
C ARG A 38 -3.76 -3.12 7.44
N PRO A 39 -5.03 -2.70 7.44
CA PRO A 39 -5.49 -1.61 6.58
C PRO A 39 -4.72 -0.31 6.81
N LEU A 40 -4.42 0.41 5.72
CA LEU A 40 -3.77 1.71 5.74
C LEU A 40 -4.71 2.81 5.24
N LEU A 41 -4.77 3.93 5.98
CA LEU A 41 -5.43 5.17 5.53
C LEU A 41 -4.37 6.25 5.29
N LEU A 42 -4.26 6.72 4.04
CA LEU A 42 -3.32 7.78 3.65
C LEU A 42 -4.07 9.11 3.48
N VAL A 43 -3.83 10.06 4.39
CA VAL A 43 -4.43 11.41 4.34
C VAL A 43 -3.35 12.45 4.09
N ALA A 44 -3.50 13.20 2.99
CA ALA A 44 -2.60 14.29 2.61
C ALA A 44 -3.24 15.13 1.49
N PRO A 45 -2.78 16.38 1.25
CA PRO A 45 -3.21 17.19 0.10
C PRO A 45 -3.10 16.47 -1.26
N HIS A 46 -3.78 16.97 -2.28
CA HIS A 46 -3.64 16.42 -3.64
C HIS A 46 -2.19 16.58 -4.15
N GLY A 47 -1.72 15.63 -4.97
CA GLY A 47 -0.36 15.66 -5.53
C GLY A 47 0.76 15.11 -4.62
N THR A 48 0.45 14.61 -3.42
CA THR A 48 1.48 14.09 -2.48
C THR A 48 1.87 12.62 -2.72
N ALA A 49 1.75 12.12 -3.95
CA ALA A 49 2.13 10.76 -4.35
C ALA A 49 1.43 9.59 -3.63
N LYS A 50 0.23 9.78 -3.03
CA LYS A 50 -0.53 8.69 -2.37
C LYS A 50 -0.78 7.49 -3.28
N SER A 51 -1.36 7.73 -4.47
CA SER A 51 -1.64 6.67 -5.43
C SER A 51 -0.36 6.04 -5.97
N GLU A 52 0.66 6.86 -6.23
CA GLU A 52 1.96 6.38 -6.73
C GLU A 52 2.68 5.47 -5.73
N LEU A 53 2.60 5.80 -4.44
CA LEU A 53 3.11 4.95 -3.37
C LEU A 53 2.46 3.56 -3.42
N LEU A 54 1.12 3.50 -3.48
CA LEU A 54 0.39 2.23 -3.52
C LEU A 54 0.68 1.45 -4.81
N ASN A 55 0.76 2.13 -5.95
CA ASN A 55 1.08 1.51 -7.24
C ASN A 55 2.45 0.83 -7.22
N ARG A 56 3.48 1.52 -6.71
CA ARG A 56 4.85 0.99 -6.66
C ARG A 56 5.00 -0.15 -5.67
N LEU A 57 4.35 -0.05 -4.51
CA LEU A 57 4.32 -1.14 -3.53
C LEU A 57 3.68 -2.38 -4.14
N ALA A 58 2.50 -2.26 -4.73
CA ALA A 58 1.81 -3.40 -5.33
C ALA A 58 2.62 -4.01 -6.49
N ALA A 59 3.26 -3.18 -7.33
CA ALA A 59 4.10 -3.67 -8.42
C ALA A 59 5.29 -4.49 -7.91
N VAL A 60 6.00 -4.04 -6.86
CA VAL A 60 7.13 -4.78 -6.28
C VAL A 60 6.68 -6.03 -5.52
N LEU A 61 5.50 -6.01 -4.91
CA LEU A 61 4.92 -7.16 -4.25
C LEU A 61 4.26 -8.17 -5.22
N GLY A 62 4.17 -7.84 -6.51
CA GLY A 62 3.48 -8.67 -7.50
C GLY A 62 1.98 -8.78 -7.26
N LEU A 63 1.36 -7.79 -6.61
CA LEU A 63 -0.04 -7.78 -6.24
C LEU A 63 -0.90 -7.13 -7.32
N ALA A 64 -2.00 -7.80 -7.67
CA ALA A 64 -3.10 -7.15 -8.36
C ALA A 64 -3.84 -6.25 -7.37
N HIS A 65 -4.07 -4.99 -7.74
CA HIS A 65 -4.88 -4.06 -6.95
C HIS A 65 -5.91 -3.36 -7.84
N ARG A 66 -6.98 -2.86 -7.21
CA ARG A 66 -8.04 -2.12 -7.88
C ARG A 66 -8.12 -0.71 -7.31
N HIS A 67 -8.28 0.28 -8.19
CA HIS A 67 -8.49 1.68 -7.81
C HIS A 67 -9.98 1.98 -7.88
N TYR A 68 -10.53 2.45 -6.78
CA TYR A 68 -11.93 2.81 -6.69
C TYR A 68 -12.05 4.23 -6.16
N ASN A 69 -12.91 5.02 -6.79
CA ASN A 69 -13.27 6.32 -6.26
C ASN A 69 -14.37 6.12 -5.21
N ALA A 70 -14.03 6.35 -3.94
CA ALA A 70 -14.97 6.19 -2.83
C ALA A 70 -16.24 7.04 -2.96
N SER A 71 -16.23 8.15 -3.70
CA SER A 71 -17.42 8.99 -3.89
C SER A 71 -18.37 8.47 -4.97
N LEU A 72 -17.93 7.54 -5.82
CA LEU A 72 -18.68 7.04 -6.97
C LEU A 72 -19.02 5.55 -6.86
N ILE A 73 -18.38 4.83 -5.94
CA ILE A 73 -18.50 3.38 -5.85
C ILE A 73 -19.82 2.96 -5.20
N ALA A 74 -20.48 1.99 -5.82
CA ALA A 74 -21.61 1.27 -5.24
C ALA A 74 -21.16 -0.06 -4.62
N PHE A 75 -21.98 -0.63 -3.75
CA PHE A 75 -21.63 -1.86 -3.03
C PHE A 75 -21.45 -3.07 -3.97
N ASP A 76 -22.30 -3.11 -4.98
CA ASP A 76 -22.32 -4.07 -6.07
C ASP A 76 -21.09 -4.00 -6.98
N ASP A 77 -20.42 -2.85 -7.10
CA ASP A 77 -19.13 -2.75 -7.83
C ASP A 77 -18.00 -3.52 -7.12
N LEU A 78 -18.14 -3.76 -5.81
CA LEU A 78 -17.18 -4.49 -5.00
C LEU A 78 -17.49 -5.99 -4.94
N LEU A 79 -18.78 -6.35 -4.77
CA LEU A 79 -19.21 -7.75 -4.66
C LEU A 79 -19.41 -8.44 -6.02
N GLY A 80 -19.78 -7.68 -7.04
CA GLY A 80 -20.29 -8.19 -8.31
C GLY A 80 -21.77 -8.58 -8.24
N TYR A 81 -22.38 -8.76 -9.42
CA TYR A 81 -23.73 -9.29 -9.56
C TYR A 81 -23.71 -10.75 -10.01
N PRO A 82 -24.63 -11.59 -9.50
CA PRO A 82 -24.81 -12.92 -10.04
C PRO A 82 -25.28 -12.82 -11.50
N VAL A 83 -24.48 -13.38 -12.42
CA VAL A 83 -24.87 -13.50 -13.82
C VAL A 83 -25.67 -14.80 -13.96
N PRO A 84 -26.93 -14.76 -14.43
CA PRO A 84 -27.70 -15.98 -14.62
C PRO A 84 -27.01 -16.89 -15.65
N ASN A 85 -26.86 -18.17 -15.33
CA ASN A 85 -26.37 -19.16 -16.28
C ASN A 85 -27.34 -19.31 -17.45
N ALA A 86 -26.82 -19.29 -18.68
CA ALA A 86 -27.60 -19.49 -19.89
C ALA A 86 -28.14 -20.93 -20.05
N SER A 87 -27.58 -21.88 -19.30
CA SER A 87 -28.12 -23.23 -19.14
C SER A 87 -29.32 -23.20 -18.20
N ARG A 88 -30.50 -22.99 -18.80
CA ARG A 88 -31.77 -23.48 -18.27
C ARG A 88 -31.79 -24.99 -18.54
N ASP A 89 -31.63 -25.80 -17.51
CA ASP A 89 -32.17 -27.16 -17.50
C ASP A 89 -33.66 -27.10 -17.14
#